data_AF-A0A399T1V7-F1
#
_entry.id   AF-A0A399T1V7-F1
#
_cell.length_a   1.000
_cell.length_b   1.000
_cell.length_c   1.000
_cell.angle_alpha   90.00
_cell.angle_beta   90.00
_cell.angle_gamma   90.00
#
_symmetry.space_group_name_H-M   'P 1'
#
loop_
_entity.id
_entity.type
_entity.pdbx_description
1 polymer ?
#
loop_
_entity_poly.entity_id
_entity_poly.type
_entity_poly.pdbx_seq_one_letter_code
_entity_poly.pdbx_strand_id
1 'polypeptide(L)'
;MIYSQSTELEPLHFFIEVFLFGEYEKVENSFYQEWDDTRKREDESICIENEKGYIIHFYYTNEEHIPVPTKVYFESAFKELILQQFEISQNLIKRGIGAHRIANQSITAYLIKQSQLLKTLAETSNTLISDVVFQLNSFTKDIIISEILGIEYVQQFDNNDFYDDRLLKVLEVLGYLNGAGINQQRILSDSDYKRMLFYTIQMVQKESVPIVDTPFEKLQISNELLRYSYYVLHVEIFGIQPRKHFFTDFLEATFIQMRGIDSLSDKFAQKPRTLPEYVSEIIKIHFERKKK
;
A
#
# COMPACT_ATOMS: atom_id res chain seq x y z
N MET A 1 -26.53 4.29 13.98
CA MET A 1 -26.31 3.55 12.70
C MET A 1 -25.98 4.55 11.59
N ILE A 2 -25.05 5.48 11.83
CA ILE A 2 -24.73 6.55 10.88
C ILE A 2 -23.22 6.58 10.59
N TYR A 3 -22.75 5.51 9.95
CA TYR A 3 -21.84 5.68 8.80
C TYR A 3 -22.45 4.98 7.57
N SER A 4 -23.77 4.78 7.58
CA SER A 4 -24.47 4.16 6.48
C SER A 4 -24.72 5.22 5.40
N GLN A 5 -24.03 5.02 4.28
CA GLN A 5 -24.44 5.34 2.91
C GLN A 5 -23.82 6.55 2.17
N SER A 6 -22.86 7.29 2.72
CA SER A 6 -22.18 8.32 1.89
C SER A 6 -20.72 8.63 2.21
N THR A 7 -19.94 7.68 2.75
CA THR A 7 -18.48 7.78 2.61
C THR A 7 -18.17 7.57 1.13
N GLU A 8 -17.85 8.65 0.43
CA GLU A 8 -17.43 8.67 -0.97
C GLU A 8 -16.46 7.51 -1.24
N LEU A 9 -16.58 6.88 -2.42
CA LEU A 9 -16.03 5.58 -2.85
C LEU A 9 -14.49 5.40 -2.72
N GLU A 10 -13.90 5.63 -1.55
CA GLU A 10 -12.48 5.48 -1.27
C GLU A 10 -12.27 4.38 -0.20
N PRO A 11 -11.39 3.39 -0.46
CA PRO A 11 -11.28 2.23 0.41
C PRO A 11 -10.86 2.52 1.85
N LEU A 12 -10.15 3.62 2.11
CA LEU A 12 -9.57 3.92 3.42
C LEU A 12 -10.18 5.17 4.06
N HIS A 13 -11.28 5.70 3.51
CA HIS A 13 -11.85 6.98 3.93
C HIS A 13 -12.15 7.04 5.43
N PHE A 14 -12.86 6.03 5.96
CA PHE A 14 -13.16 5.96 7.39
C PHE A 14 -11.89 6.06 8.25
N PHE A 15 -10.85 5.29 7.92
CA PHE A 15 -9.62 5.29 8.69
C PHE A 15 -8.88 6.64 8.60
N ILE A 16 -8.92 7.28 7.44
CA ILE A 16 -8.31 8.61 7.24
C ILE A 16 -9.02 9.66 8.08
N GLU A 17 -10.35 9.79 7.96
CA GLU A 17 -11.12 10.78 8.70
C GLU A 17 -10.94 10.62 10.21
N VAL A 18 -11.11 9.40 10.71
CA VAL A 18 -11.12 9.16 12.14
C VAL A 18 -9.72 9.31 12.77
N PHE A 19 -8.66 8.87 12.08
CA PHE A 19 -7.33 8.73 12.70
C PHE A 19 -6.27 9.70 12.17
N LEU A 20 -6.40 10.20 10.94
CA LEU A 20 -5.47 11.23 10.43
C LEU A 20 -6.00 12.64 10.68
N PHE A 21 -7.30 12.85 10.59
CA PHE A 21 -7.90 14.17 10.81
C PHE A 21 -8.41 14.38 12.24
N GLY A 22 -8.14 13.43 13.13
CA GLY A 22 -8.42 13.56 14.56
C GLY A 22 -9.91 13.59 14.87
N GLU A 23 -10.75 13.00 14.01
CA GLU A 23 -12.20 12.96 14.23
C GLU A 23 -12.61 11.92 15.28
N TYR A 24 -11.68 11.22 15.92
CA TYR A 24 -11.97 10.27 16.99
C TYR A 24 -12.88 10.84 18.08
N GLU A 25 -12.59 12.04 18.60
CA GLU A 25 -13.45 12.68 19.61
C GLU A 25 -14.85 12.97 19.07
N LYS A 26 -14.97 13.29 17.77
CA LYS A 26 -16.29 13.49 17.15
C LYS A 26 -17.05 12.17 17.05
N VAL A 27 -16.36 11.09 16.68
CA VAL A 27 -16.93 9.74 16.58
C VAL A 27 -17.34 9.20 17.95
N GLU A 28 -16.55 9.47 18.97
CA GLU A 28 -16.88 9.13 20.35
C GLU A 28 -18.13 9.91 20.83
N ASN A 29 -18.16 11.22 20.59
CA ASN A 29 -19.31 12.04 20.95
C ASN A 29 -20.58 11.67 20.16
N SER A 30 -20.46 11.35 18.87
CA SER A 30 -21.59 10.92 18.04
C SER A 30 -22.10 9.54 18.45
N PHE A 31 -21.22 8.62 18.85
CA PHE A 31 -21.61 7.32 19.39
C PHE A 31 -22.56 7.47 20.58
N TYR A 32 -22.22 8.33 21.55
CA TYR A 32 -23.07 8.56 22.72
C TYR A 32 -24.40 9.23 22.34
N GLN A 33 -24.40 10.18 21.40
CA GLN A 33 -25.62 10.87 20.94
C GLN A 33 -26.55 9.97 20.13
N GLU A 34 -26.03 9.20 19.17
CA GLU A 34 -26.83 8.30 18.36
C GLU A 34 -27.39 7.12 19.15
N TRP A 35 -26.62 6.61 20.11
CA TRP A 35 -27.11 5.55 20.98
C TRP A 35 -28.32 6.02 21.78
N ASP A 36 -28.29 7.28 22.25
CA ASP A 36 -29.43 7.92 22.91
C ASP A 36 -30.63 8.09 21.95
N ASP A 37 -30.41 8.51 20.71
CA ASP A 37 -31.47 8.78 19.73
C ASP A 37 -32.11 7.55 19.08
N THR A 38 -31.36 6.47 18.89
CA THR A 38 -31.85 5.25 18.22
C THR A 38 -32.78 4.47 19.13
N ARG A 39 -32.54 4.48 20.46
CA ARG A 39 -33.27 3.65 21.42
C ARG A 39 -34.35 4.35 22.24
N LYS A 40 -34.39 5.69 22.25
CA LYS A 40 -35.62 6.45 22.58
C LYS A 40 -36.83 6.02 21.74
N ARG A 41 -36.62 5.33 20.61
CA ARG A 41 -37.66 4.87 19.69
C ARG A 41 -38.05 3.40 19.86
N GLU A 42 -37.31 2.59 20.63
CA GLU A 42 -37.48 1.12 20.62
C GLU A 42 -37.91 0.48 21.96
N ASP A 43 -37.69 1.08 23.14
CA ASP A 43 -38.26 0.55 24.42
C ASP A 43 -38.12 1.53 25.62
N GLU A 44 -39.13 1.57 26.51
CA GLU A 44 -39.33 2.55 27.61
C GLU A 44 -38.42 2.41 28.86
N SER A 45 -37.27 1.72 28.81
CA SER A 45 -36.58 1.29 30.05
C SER A 45 -35.05 1.36 30.03
N ILE A 46 -34.48 2.36 29.34
CA ILE A 46 -33.02 2.58 29.35
C ILE A 46 -32.73 3.90 30.05
N CYS A 47 -32.06 3.82 31.21
CA CYS A 47 -31.50 4.99 31.89
C CYS A 47 -30.02 5.11 31.50
N ILE A 48 -29.65 6.19 30.82
CA ILE A 48 -28.27 6.46 30.44
C ILE A 48 -27.63 7.29 31.55
N GLU A 49 -26.84 6.64 32.40
CA GLU A 49 -25.88 7.33 33.24
C GLU A 49 -24.55 7.39 32.49
N ASN A 50 -24.23 8.58 31.98
CA ASN A 50 -22.94 8.84 31.35
C ASN A 50 -21.88 9.01 32.45
N GLU A 51 -21.50 7.90 33.06
CA GLU A 51 -20.41 7.84 34.03
C GLU A 51 -19.22 7.12 33.41
N LYS A 52 -18.09 7.83 33.24
CA LYS A 52 -16.77 7.21 33.03
C LYS A 52 -16.64 6.31 31.78
N GLY A 53 -17.18 6.75 30.62
CA GLY A 53 -16.86 6.15 29.32
C GLY A 53 -17.63 4.86 28.96
N TYR A 54 -18.79 4.63 29.57
CA TYR A 54 -19.66 3.51 29.22
C TYR A 54 -21.13 3.88 29.30
N ILE A 55 -21.97 3.13 28.58
CA ILE A 55 -23.43 3.21 28.62
C ILE A 55 -23.95 2.01 29.41
N ILE A 56 -24.87 2.22 30.35
CA ILE A 56 -25.56 1.11 31.03
C ILE A 56 -26.79 0.73 30.20
N HIS A 57 -26.86 -0.53 29.80
CA HIS A 57 -27.97 -1.10 29.07
C HIS A 57 -28.74 -2.09 29.95
N PHE A 58 -30.06 -2.04 29.94
CA PHE A 58 -30.90 -2.97 30.68
C PHE A 58 -31.61 -3.90 29.69
N TYR A 59 -31.48 -5.22 29.88
CA TYR A 59 -32.29 -6.21 29.15
C TYR A 59 -33.27 -6.87 30.12
N TYR A 60 -34.47 -7.16 29.62
CA TYR A 60 -35.42 -8.01 30.32
C TYR A 60 -35.12 -9.47 30.02
N THR A 61 -34.91 -10.26 31.06
CA THR A 61 -34.94 -11.72 30.93
C THR A 61 -36.40 -12.18 31.01
N ASN A 62 -36.74 -13.21 30.23
CA ASN A 62 -38.12 -13.59 29.90
C ASN A 62 -38.97 -14.09 31.08
N GLU A 63 -38.44 -14.13 32.30
CA GLU A 63 -39.08 -14.80 33.44
C GLU A 63 -39.46 -13.87 34.60
N GLU A 64 -38.82 -12.71 34.78
CA GLU A 64 -39.08 -11.86 35.96
C GLU A 64 -39.24 -10.36 35.66
N HIS A 65 -39.10 -9.91 34.40
CA HIS A 65 -39.06 -8.47 34.04
C HIS A 65 -38.07 -7.65 34.89
N ILE A 66 -37.07 -8.28 35.51
CA ILE A 66 -36.03 -7.58 36.25
C ILE A 66 -34.99 -7.10 35.23
N PRO A 67 -34.80 -5.78 35.07
CA PRO A 67 -33.81 -5.25 34.15
C PRO A 67 -32.41 -5.58 34.67
N VAL A 68 -31.61 -6.31 33.88
CA VAL A 68 -30.20 -6.58 34.22
C VAL A 68 -29.31 -5.51 33.58
N PRO A 69 -28.63 -4.65 34.37
CA PRO A 69 -27.70 -3.66 33.82
C PRO A 69 -26.48 -4.34 33.23
N THR A 70 -26.07 -3.90 32.04
CA THR A 70 -24.81 -4.29 31.39
C THR A 70 -24.13 -3.07 30.84
N LYS A 71 -22.84 -2.94 31.15
CA LYS A 71 -22.04 -1.82 30.71
C LYS A 71 -21.53 -2.08 29.30
N VAL A 72 -21.82 -1.17 28.39
CA VAL A 72 -21.28 -1.12 27.03
C VAL A 72 -20.25 -0.02 26.98
N TYR A 73 -18.99 -0.39 26.81
CA TYR A 73 -17.88 0.56 26.70
C TYR A 73 -17.74 1.04 25.25
N PHE A 74 -17.41 2.32 25.06
CA PHE A 74 -17.17 2.88 23.74
C PHE A 74 -16.14 2.06 22.97
N GLU A 75 -15.03 1.68 23.60
CA GLU A 75 -13.95 0.94 22.96
C GLU A 75 -14.41 -0.41 22.42
N SER A 76 -15.37 -1.08 23.08
CA SER A 76 -15.90 -2.36 22.62
C SER A 76 -16.78 -2.19 21.39
N ALA A 77 -17.70 -1.23 21.41
CA ALA A 77 -18.55 -0.94 20.26
C ALA A 77 -17.77 -0.34 19.08
N PHE A 78 -16.79 0.51 19.38
CA PHE A 78 -15.91 1.10 18.40
C PHE A 78 -15.01 0.05 17.74
N LYS A 79 -14.54 -0.96 18.49
CA LYS A 79 -13.83 -2.11 17.92
C LYS A 79 -14.67 -2.87 16.91
N GLU A 80 -15.96 -3.11 17.18
CA GLU A 80 -16.86 -3.75 16.21
C GLU A 80 -17.03 -2.89 14.95
N LEU A 81 -17.19 -1.57 15.10
CA LEU A 81 -17.24 -0.64 13.98
C LEU A 81 -15.95 -0.69 13.14
N ILE A 82 -14.79 -0.68 13.78
CA ILE A 82 -13.49 -0.79 13.11
C ILE A 82 -13.41 -2.08 12.29
N LEU A 83 -13.88 -3.23 12.83
CA LEU A 83 -13.88 -4.50 12.11
C LEU A 83 -14.85 -4.50 10.91
N GLN A 84 -16.01 -3.86 11.03
CA GLN A 84 -16.91 -3.69 9.89
C GLN A 84 -16.28 -2.81 8.79
N GLN A 85 -15.63 -1.72 9.19
CA GLN A 85 -14.94 -0.82 8.26
C GLN A 85 -13.74 -1.51 7.60
N PHE A 86 -13.05 -2.38 8.32
CA PHE A 86 -12.01 -3.25 7.75
C PHE A 86 -12.55 -4.11 6.60
N GLU A 87 -13.67 -4.81 6.80
CA GLU A 87 -14.28 -5.65 5.75
C GLU A 87 -14.75 -4.81 4.55
N ILE A 88 -15.31 -3.64 4.81
CA ILE A 88 -15.71 -2.68 3.76
C ILE A 88 -14.49 -2.25 2.95
N SER A 89 -13.40 -1.85 3.61
CA SER A 89 -12.13 -1.47 2.98
C SER A 89 -11.57 -2.59 2.10
N GLN A 90 -11.53 -3.83 2.60
CA GLN A 90 -11.04 -4.97 1.81
C GLN A 90 -11.86 -5.16 0.53
N ASN A 91 -13.19 -5.06 0.63
CA ASN A 91 -14.08 -5.19 -0.51
C ASN A 91 -13.94 -4.03 -1.50
N LEU A 92 -13.77 -2.80 -1.02
CA LEU A 92 -13.52 -1.63 -1.87
C LEU A 92 -12.17 -1.73 -2.60
N ILE A 93 -11.11 -2.21 -1.94
CA ILE A 93 -9.82 -2.47 -2.59
C ILE A 93 -9.99 -3.48 -3.74
N LYS A 94 -10.66 -4.61 -3.48
CA LYS A 94 -10.92 -5.64 -4.51
C LYS A 94 -11.72 -5.08 -5.69
N ARG A 95 -12.75 -4.27 -5.43
CA ARG A 95 -13.55 -3.62 -6.48
C ARG A 95 -12.73 -2.61 -7.29
N GLY A 96 -11.86 -1.83 -6.62
CA GLY A 96 -10.98 -0.85 -7.26
C GLY A 96 -10.04 -1.50 -8.30
N ILE A 97 -9.50 -2.68 -8.00
CA ILE A 97 -8.69 -3.48 -8.93
C ILE A 97 -9.49 -3.83 -10.18
N GLY A 98 -10.71 -4.35 -10.02
CA GLY A 98 -11.60 -4.68 -11.13
C GLY A 98 -11.92 -3.46 -12.01
N ALA A 99 -12.19 -2.30 -11.39
CA ALA A 99 -12.44 -1.06 -12.10
C ALA A 99 -11.21 -0.58 -12.90
N HIS A 100 -10.01 -0.64 -12.32
CA HIS A 100 -8.77 -0.25 -13.00
C HIS A 100 -8.47 -1.18 -14.19
N ARG A 101 -8.77 -2.47 -14.07
CA ARG A 101 -8.66 -3.42 -15.17
C ARG A 101 -9.59 -3.06 -16.33
N ILE A 102 -10.87 -2.75 -16.03
CA ILE A 102 -11.85 -2.33 -17.04
C ILE A 102 -11.44 -1.02 -17.72
N ALA A 103 -10.90 -0.07 -16.95
CA ALA A 103 -10.48 1.24 -17.44
C ALA A 103 -9.09 1.23 -18.10
N ASN A 104 -8.41 0.07 -18.18
CA ASN A 104 -7.01 -0.05 -18.62
C ASN A 104 -6.05 0.91 -17.90
N GLN A 105 -6.28 1.10 -16.60
CA GLN A 105 -5.49 1.93 -15.70
C GLN A 105 -4.49 1.08 -14.91
N SER A 106 -3.44 1.73 -14.40
CA SER A 106 -2.38 1.03 -13.64
C SER A 106 -2.89 0.54 -12.28
N ILE A 107 -3.13 -0.77 -12.19
CA ILE A 107 -3.43 -1.47 -10.92
C ILE A 107 -2.26 -1.27 -9.93
N THR A 108 -1.02 -1.29 -10.42
CA THR A 108 0.18 -1.06 -9.61
C THR A 108 0.14 0.30 -8.91
N ALA A 109 -0.17 1.37 -9.64
CA ALA A 109 -0.24 2.71 -9.06
C ALA A 109 -1.34 2.82 -7.98
N TYR A 110 -2.49 2.21 -8.23
CA TYR A 110 -3.58 2.14 -7.27
C TYR A 110 -3.19 1.45 -5.96
N LEU A 111 -2.60 0.25 -6.06
CA LEU A 111 -2.22 -0.53 -4.88
C LEU A 111 -1.08 0.12 -4.09
N ILE A 112 -0.11 0.75 -4.77
CA ILE A 112 0.93 1.56 -4.11
C ILE A 112 0.29 2.68 -3.30
N LYS A 113 -0.66 3.43 -3.88
CA LYS A 113 -1.38 4.51 -3.16
C LYS A 113 -2.05 3.97 -1.89
N GLN A 114 -2.74 2.83 -1.96
CA GLN A 114 -3.39 2.23 -0.79
C GLN A 114 -2.35 1.82 0.28
N SER A 115 -1.25 1.19 -0.13
CA SER A 115 -0.20 0.77 0.81
C SER A 115 0.48 1.95 1.50
N GLN A 116 0.72 3.05 0.78
CA GLN A 116 1.27 4.28 1.37
C GLN A 116 0.33 4.90 2.40
N LEU A 117 -0.97 4.97 2.10
CA LEU A 117 -1.98 5.47 3.05
C LEU A 117 -2.04 4.60 4.30
N LEU A 118 -1.99 3.28 4.15
CA LEU A 118 -1.95 2.34 5.27
C LEU A 118 -0.67 2.47 6.11
N LYS A 119 0.46 2.75 5.48
CA LYS A 119 1.71 3.04 6.19
C LYS A 119 1.58 4.32 7.03
N THR A 120 1.07 5.40 6.44
CA THR A 120 0.83 6.65 7.16
C THR A 120 -0.12 6.42 8.33
N LEU A 121 -1.22 5.68 8.12
CA LEU A 121 -2.16 5.31 9.16
C LEU A 121 -1.50 4.51 10.28
N ALA A 122 -0.60 3.57 9.96
CA ALA A 122 0.10 2.78 10.95
C ALA A 122 1.01 3.66 11.83
N GLU A 123 1.71 4.62 11.22
CA GLU A 123 2.60 5.55 11.90
C GLU A 123 1.85 6.55 12.80
N THR A 124 0.61 6.90 12.47
CA THR A 124 -0.21 7.84 13.24
C THR A 124 -1.20 7.16 14.18
N SER A 125 -1.43 5.85 14.02
CA SER A 125 -2.43 5.12 14.78
C SER A 125 -2.07 4.95 16.26
N ASN A 126 -3.10 4.99 17.11
CA ASN A 126 -2.99 4.52 18.48
C ASN A 126 -3.06 2.98 18.52
N THR A 127 -2.82 2.39 19.70
CA THR A 127 -2.80 0.94 19.88
C THR A 127 -4.11 0.25 19.47
N LEU A 128 -5.25 0.96 19.54
CA LEU A 128 -6.59 0.41 19.32
C LEU A 128 -6.82 -0.10 17.90
N ILE A 129 -6.20 0.55 16.90
CA ILE A 129 -6.36 0.15 15.48
C ILE A 129 -5.09 -0.39 14.84
N SER A 130 -3.96 -0.36 15.56
CA SER A 130 -2.67 -0.79 15.02
C SER A 130 -2.74 -2.18 14.39
N ASP A 131 -3.42 -3.12 15.04
CA ASP A 131 -3.66 -4.49 14.54
C ASP A 131 -4.47 -4.51 13.24
N VAL A 132 -5.48 -3.64 13.11
CA VAL A 132 -6.40 -3.59 11.97
C VAL A 132 -5.70 -2.95 10.77
N VAL A 133 -4.97 -1.86 10.99
CA VAL A 133 -4.16 -1.21 9.95
C VAL A 133 -3.06 -2.17 9.49
N PHE A 134 -2.43 -2.89 10.42
CA PHE A 134 -1.45 -3.93 10.09
C PHE A 134 -2.05 -5.02 9.21
N GLN A 135 -3.24 -5.52 9.56
CA GLN A 135 -3.95 -6.53 8.76
C GLN A 135 -4.34 -6.01 7.36
N LEU A 136 -4.81 -4.76 7.24
CA LEU A 136 -5.11 -4.16 5.91
C LEU A 136 -3.85 -3.99 5.07
N ASN A 137 -2.73 -3.60 5.71
CA ASN A 137 -1.46 -3.47 5.02
C ASN A 137 -0.97 -4.84 4.52
N SER A 138 -1.04 -5.88 5.37
CA SER A 138 -0.74 -7.26 4.97
C SER A 138 -1.61 -7.70 3.80
N PHE A 139 -2.93 -7.50 3.90
CA PHE A 139 -3.88 -7.82 2.84
C PHE A 139 -3.56 -7.12 1.51
N THR A 140 -3.22 -5.83 1.56
CA THR A 140 -2.85 -5.05 0.37
C THR A 140 -1.54 -5.55 -0.24
N LYS A 141 -0.56 -5.92 0.58
CA LYS A 141 0.69 -6.55 0.13
C LYS A 141 0.43 -7.89 -0.55
N ASP A 142 -0.44 -8.73 0.00
CA ASP A 142 -0.79 -10.03 -0.61
C ASP A 142 -1.48 -9.86 -1.97
N ILE A 143 -2.32 -8.83 -2.12
CA ILE A 143 -2.90 -8.47 -3.41
C ILE A 143 -1.82 -8.00 -4.40
N ILE A 144 -0.93 -7.11 -3.98
CA ILE A 144 0.19 -6.64 -4.81
C ILE A 144 0.95 -7.83 -5.39
N ILE A 145 1.25 -8.81 -4.54
CA ILE A 145 1.96 -10.02 -4.92
C ILE A 145 1.17 -10.83 -5.94
N SER A 146 -0.07 -11.18 -5.62
CA SER A 146 -0.90 -12.05 -6.46
C SER A 146 -1.26 -11.41 -7.80
N GLU A 147 -1.58 -10.12 -7.82
CA GLU A 147 -1.99 -9.40 -9.03
C GLU A 147 -0.79 -8.96 -9.88
N ILE A 148 0.27 -8.43 -9.26
CA ILE A 148 1.39 -7.82 -9.98
C ILE A 148 2.46 -8.85 -10.31
N LEU A 149 2.89 -9.68 -9.36
CA LEU A 149 3.93 -10.68 -9.59
C LEU A 149 3.33 -11.94 -10.21
N GLY A 150 2.16 -12.37 -9.73
CA GLY A 150 1.54 -13.63 -10.13
C GLY A 150 1.99 -14.81 -9.26
N ILE A 151 1.06 -15.72 -8.98
CA ILE A 151 1.21 -16.83 -8.02
C ILE A 151 2.47 -17.68 -8.27
N GLU A 152 2.85 -17.86 -9.52
CA GLU A 152 4.02 -18.64 -9.94
C GLU A 152 5.35 -18.10 -9.41
N TYR A 153 5.46 -16.79 -9.19
CA TYR A 153 6.66 -16.16 -8.65
C TYR A 153 6.66 -16.16 -7.11
N VAL A 154 5.49 -16.15 -6.48
CA VAL A 154 5.32 -16.13 -5.02
C VAL A 154 5.89 -17.39 -4.38
N GLN A 155 5.67 -18.54 -5.02
CA GLN A 155 6.13 -19.85 -4.53
C GLN A 155 7.67 -19.98 -4.49
N GLN A 156 8.40 -19.05 -5.12
CA GLN A 156 9.86 -19.05 -5.18
C GLN A 156 10.51 -18.16 -4.11
N PHE A 157 9.71 -17.50 -3.28
CA PHE A 157 10.19 -16.69 -2.16
C PHE A 157 9.97 -17.41 -0.83
N ASP A 158 10.92 -17.27 0.08
CA ASP A 158 10.76 -17.77 1.45
C ASP A 158 9.75 -16.88 2.19
N ASN A 159 8.66 -17.48 2.69
CA ASN A 159 7.44 -16.78 3.11
C ASN A 159 7.63 -15.72 4.23
N ASN A 160 8.78 -15.67 4.90
CA ASN A 160 9.01 -14.77 6.04
C ASN A 160 9.83 -13.51 5.72
N ASP A 161 10.66 -13.51 4.67
CA ASP A 161 11.56 -12.39 4.34
C ASP A 161 11.06 -11.51 3.17
N PHE A 162 9.93 -11.89 2.57
CA PHE A 162 9.40 -11.22 1.38
C PHE A 162 8.81 -9.83 1.68
N TYR A 163 8.38 -9.59 2.92
CA TYR A 163 7.42 -8.55 3.28
C TYR A 163 8.01 -7.20 3.76
N ASP A 164 9.23 -6.88 3.32
CA ASP A 164 9.90 -5.63 3.67
C ASP A 164 9.48 -4.46 2.75
N ASP A 165 9.60 -3.22 3.24
CA ASP A 165 9.34 -1.95 2.53
C ASP A 165 10.11 -1.85 1.20
N ARG A 166 11.18 -2.65 1.05
CA ARG A 166 11.97 -2.79 -0.18
C ARG A 166 11.13 -3.19 -1.39
N LEU A 167 10.12 -4.06 -1.25
CA LEU A 167 9.23 -4.43 -2.37
C LEU A 167 8.45 -3.22 -2.87
N LEU A 168 7.90 -2.43 -1.93
CA LEU A 168 7.18 -1.21 -2.27
C LEU A 168 8.11 -0.23 -2.99
N LYS A 169 9.38 -0.12 -2.57
CA LYS A 169 10.37 0.70 -3.28
C LYS A 169 10.66 0.22 -4.69
N VAL A 170 10.73 -1.09 -4.93
CA VAL A 170 10.85 -1.63 -6.29
C VAL A 170 9.66 -1.20 -7.15
N LEU A 171 8.44 -1.33 -6.64
CA LEU A 171 7.22 -0.98 -7.36
C LEU A 171 7.06 0.54 -7.56
N GLU A 172 7.40 1.35 -6.55
CA GLU A 172 7.40 2.82 -6.64
C GLU A 172 8.34 3.32 -7.73
N VAL A 173 9.55 2.76 -7.81
CA VAL A 173 10.58 3.22 -8.74
C VAL A 173 10.40 2.62 -10.14
N LEU A 174 10.09 1.33 -10.24
CA LEU A 174 10.05 0.61 -11.51
C LEU A 174 8.63 0.35 -12.04
N GLY A 175 7.59 0.75 -11.29
CA GLY A 175 6.18 0.60 -11.65
C GLY A 175 5.83 1.12 -13.04
N TYR A 176 6.45 2.23 -13.43
CA TYR A 176 6.20 2.87 -14.73
C TYR A 176 6.61 2.01 -15.92
N LEU A 177 7.48 1.00 -15.73
CA LEU A 177 7.92 0.10 -16.81
C LEU A 177 6.80 -0.82 -17.32
N ASN A 178 5.71 -1.00 -16.56
CA ASN A 178 4.51 -1.68 -17.05
C ASN A 178 3.61 -0.78 -17.92
N GLY A 179 3.91 0.52 -17.97
CA GLY A 179 3.14 1.52 -18.70
C GLY A 179 3.59 1.74 -20.14
N ALA A 180 3.04 2.80 -20.73
CA ALA A 180 3.38 3.26 -22.06
C ALA A 180 4.49 4.32 -22.02
N GLY A 181 5.44 4.25 -22.95
CA GLY A 181 6.54 5.20 -23.10
C GLY A 181 6.20 6.42 -23.97
N ILE A 182 7.22 7.13 -24.47
CA ILE A 182 7.10 8.40 -25.23
C ILE A 182 6.21 8.27 -26.49
N ASN A 183 6.10 7.08 -27.07
CA ASN A 183 5.33 6.83 -28.30
C ASN A 183 4.03 6.03 -28.05
N GLN A 184 3.53 6.01 -26.82
CA GLN A 184 2.41 5.15 -26.37
C GLN A 184 2.67 3.64 -26.55
N GLN A 185 3.88 3.25 -26.97
CA GLN A 185 4.31 1.87 -27.00
C GLN A 185 4.63 1.41 -25.59
N ARG A 186 4.20 0.18 -25.28
CA ARG A 186 4.47 -0.44 -23.98
C ARG A 186 5.98 -0.60 -23.79
N ILE A 187 6.47 -0.23 -22.61
CA ILE A 187 7.91 -0.34 -22.31
C ILE A 187 8.31 -1.82 -22.16
N LEU A 188 7.51 -2.56 -21.39
CA LEU A 188 7.60 -4.00 -21.21
C LEU A 188 6.24 -4.67 -21.42
N SER A 189 6.25 -5.90 -21.92
CA SER A 189 5.06 -6.76 -21.87
C SER A 189 4.71 -7.10 -20.41
N ASP A 190 3.47 -7.51 -20.12
CA ASP A 190 3.08 -7.95 -18.77
C ASP A 190 4.00 -9.06 -18.24
N SER A 191 4.32 -10.04 -19.08
CA SER A 191 5.21 -11.16 -18.72
C SER A 191 6.64 -10.70 -18.47
N ASP A 192 7.17 -9.81 -19.31
CA ASP A 192 8.53 -9.29 -19.13
C ASP A 192 8.63 -8.39 -17.90
N TYR A 193 7.61 -7.58 -17.65
CA TYR A 193 7.53 -6.75 -16.47
C TYR A 193 7.53 -7.59 -15.19
N LYS A 194 6.72 -8.66 -15.14
CA LYS A 194 6.71 -9.63 -14.03
C LYS A 194 8.07 -10.26 -13.80
N ARG A 195 8.71 -10.75 -14.86
CA ARG A 195 10.05 -11.33 -14.80
C ARG A 195 11.09 -10.30 -14.32
N MET A 196 10.99 -9.05 -14.77
CA MET A 196 11.91 -7.98 -14.39
C MET A 196 11.78 -7.66 -12.90
N LEU A 197 10.54 -7.56 -12.41
CA LEU A 197 10.27 -7.41 -10.98
C LEU A 197 10.84 -8.58 -10.19
N PHE A 198 10.60 -9.80 -10.63
CA PHE A 198 11.12 -11.00 -9.96
C PHE A 198 12.65 -10.96 -9.81
N TYR A 199 13.38 -10.74 -10.90
CA TYR A 199 14.85 -10.62 -10.86
C TYR A 199 15.30 -9.46 -9.96
N THR A 200 14.62 -8.30 -10.03
CA THR A 200 14.96 -7.15 -9.18
C THR A 200 14.76 -7.45 -7.70
N ILE A 201 13.65 -8.11 -7.34
CA ILE A 201 13.34 -8.46 -5.96
C ILE A 201 14.36 -9.47 -5.44
N GLN A 202 14.67 -10.51 -6.23
CA GLN A 202 15.72 -11.48 -5.90
C GLN A 202 17.07 -10.80 -5.67
N MET A 203 17.44 -9.84 -6.53
CA MET A 203 18.68 -9.07 -6.39
C MET A 203 18.71 -8.27 -5.08
N VAL A 204 17.63 -7.56 -4.78
CA VAL A 204 17.51 -6.71 -3.59
C VAL A 204 17.53 -7.53 -2.30
N GLN A 205 16.88 -8.69 -2.29
CA GLN A 205 16.81 -9.55 -1.11
C GLN A 205 18.14 -10.25 -0.84
N LYS A 206 18.75 -10.81 -1.89
CA LYS A 206 20.00 -11.58 -1.78
C LYS A 206 21.24 -10.70 -1.81
N GLU A 207 21.08 -9.39 -2.00
CA GLU A 207 22.15 -8.40 -2.20
C GLU A 207 23.22 -8.90 -3.19
N SER A 208 22.79 -9.56 -4.26
CA SER A 208 23.65 -10.20 -5.26
C SER A 208 22.94 -10.32 -6.60
N VAL A 209 23.69 -10.54 -7.68
CA VAL A 209 23.11 -10.76 -9.00
C VAL A 209 22.41 -12.12 -9.01
N PRO A 210 21.09 -12.19 -9.27
CA PRO A 210 20.37 -13.45 -9.35
C PRO A 210 20.75 -14.19 -10.64
N ILE A 211 20.34 -15.46 -10.72
CA ILE A 211 20.44 -16.21 -11.97
C ILE A 211 19.45 -15.59 -12.97
N VAL A 212 19.99 -15.06 -14.07
CA VAL A 212 19.22 -14.49 -15.17
C VAL A 212 19.22 -15.49 -16.32
N ASP A 213 18.15 -16.27 -16.44
CA ASP A 213 18.02 -17.28 -17.49
C ASP A 213 17.81 -16.66 -18.87
N THR A 214 17.05 -15.56 -18.93
CA THR A 214 16.75 -14.87 -20.18
C THR A 214 16.87 -13.36 -20.00
N PRO A 215 17.98 -12.77 -20.48
CA PRO A 215 18.15 -11.33 -20.51
C PRO A 215 17.07 -10.66 -21.36
N PHE A 216 16.64 -9.46 -20.95
CA PHE A 216 15.68 -8.68 -21.70
C PHE A 216 16.31 -8.12 -22.97
N GLU A 217 15.55 -8.19 -24.07
CA GLU A 217 15.84 -7.47 -25.29
C GLU A 217 15.84 -5.95 -25.08
N LYS A 218 16.15 -5.21 -26.15
CA LYS A 218 16.20 -3.76 -26.11
C LYS A 218 14.83 -3.19 -25.70
N LEU A 219 14.83 -2.47 -24.57
CA LEU A 219 13.65 -1.83 -24.02
C LEU A 219 13.34 -0.54 -24.77
N GLN A 220 12.07 -0.12 -24.73
CA GLN A 220 11.63 1.17 -25.27
C GLN A 220 11.92 2.35 -24.32
N ILE A 221 13.09 2.33 -23.68
CA ILE A 221 13.60 3.41 -22.81
C ILE A 221 15.10 3.61 -23.02
N SER A 222 15.60 4.80 -22.72
CA SER A 222 17.04 5.09 -22.85
C SER A 222 17.86 4.37 -21.77
N ASN A 223 19.10 4.00 -22.11
CA ASN A 223 20.05 3.43 -21.17
C ASN A 223 20.32 4.37 -19.98
N GLU A 224 20.32 5.69 -20.22
CA GLU A 224 20.47 6.69 -19.16
C GLU A 224 19.32 6.62 -18.15
N LEU A 225 18.08 6.55 -18.63
CA LEU A 225 16.90 6.48 -17.77
C LEU A 225 16.85 5.15 -17.01
N LEU A 226 17.11 4.02 -17.68
CA LEU A 226 17.13 2.71 -17.04
C LEU A 226 18.16 2.66 -15.91
N ARG A 227 19.41 3.04 -16.21
CA ARG A 227 20.49 3.11 -15.23
C ARG A 227 20.13 4.03 -14.06
N TYR A 228 19.62 5.22 -14.35
CA TYR A 228 19.24 6.18 -13.33
C TYR A 228 18.08 5.69 -12.45
N SER A 229 17.12 4.95 -13.02
CA SER A 229 16.03 4.33 -12.26
C SER A 229 16.57 3.32 -11.24
N TYR A 230 17.53 2.49 -11.63
CA TYR A 230 18.18 1.55 -10.71
C TYR A 230 19.09 2.24 -9.69
N TYR A 231 19.67 3.40 -10.02
CA TYR A 231 20.35 4.23 -9.04
C TYR A 231 19.36 4.81 -8.01
N VAL A 232 18.20 5.31 -8.43
CA VAL A 232 17.16 5.77 -7.51
C VAL A 232 16.70 4.63 -6.61
N LEU A 233 16.50 3.43 -7.17
CA LEU A 233 16.16 2.23 -6.41
C LEU A 233 17.24 1.89 -5.38
N HIS A 234 18.52 1.94 -5.77
CA HIS A 234 19.65 1.74 -4.85
C HIS A 234 19.60 2.74 -3.69
N VAL A 235 19.39 4.03 -3.97
CA VAL A 235 19.33 5.08 -2.95
C VAL A 235 18.15 4.87 -2.00
N GLU A 236 16.98 4.51 -2.51
CA GLU A 236 15.78 4.31 -1.69
C GLU A 236 15.88 3.12 -0.75
N ILE A 237 16.65 2.09 -1.12
CA ILE A 237 16.77 0.86 -0.32
C ILE A 237 18.02 0.89 0.56
N PHE A 238 19.16 1.32 0.02
CA PHE A 238 20.47 1.19 0.67
C PHE A 238 21.11 2.55 1.03
N GLY A 239 20.45 3.66 0.71
CA GLY A 239 21.01 4.99 0.87
C GLY A 239 22.04 5.34 -0.22
N ILE A 240 22.64 6.53 -0.10
CA ILE A 240 23.51 7.10 -1.16
C ILE A 240 24.87 6.40 -1.21
N GLN A 241 25.40 5.98 -0.07
CA GLN A 241 26.71 5.35 0.06
C GLN A 241 26.68 4.22 1.11
N PRO A 242 27.45 3.14 0.91
CA PRO A 242 28.29 2.86 -0.26
C PRO A 242 27.47 2.39 -1.48
N ARG A 243 27.97 2.67 -2.69
CA ARG A 243 27.40 2.08 -3.92
C ARG A 243 27.55 0.56 -3.89
N LYS A 244 26.45 -0.14 -4.12
CA LYS A 244 26.42 -1.60 -4.16
C LYS A 244 26.69 -2.07 -5.60
N HIS A 245 27.89 -2.63 -5.83
CA HIS A 245 28.34 -3.04 -7.18
C HIS A 245 27.40 -4.04 -7.88
N PHE A 246 26.70 -4.88 -7.11
CA PHE A 246 25.74 -5.83 -7.68
C PHE A 246 24.61 -5.17 -8.48
N PHE A 247 24.30 -3.88 -8.28
CA PHE A 247 23.32 -3.17 -9.12
C PHE A 247 23.82 -2.97 -10.56
N THR A 248 25.09 -2.65 -10.75
CA THR A 248 25.65 -2.46 -12.09
C THR A 248 25.84 -3.79 -12.79
N ASP A 249 26.31 -4.80 -12.05
CA ASP A 249 26.47 -6.16 -12.57
C ASP A 249 25.10 -6.75 -12.96
N PHE A 250 24.08 -6.49 -12.15
CA PHE A 250 22.70 -6.85 -12.45
C PHE A 250 22.20 -6.22 -13.75
N LEU A 251 22.46 -4.92 -13.96
CA LEU A 251 22.04 -4.23 -15.18
C LEU A 251 22.66 -4.88 -16.43
N GLU A 252 23.95 -5.24 -16.38
CA GLU A 252 24.64 -5.90 -17.50
C GLU A 252 24.16 -7.33 -17.75
N ALA A 253 23.91 -8.09 -16.67
CA ALA A 253 23.39 -9.45 -16.76
C ALA A 253 21.96 -9.47 -17.33
N THR A 254 21.12 -8.55 -16.86
CA THR A 254 19.67 -8.53 -17.07
C THR A 254 19.26 -7.87 -18.37
N PHE A 255 19.91 -6.79 -18.79
CA PHE A 255 19.49 -6.01 -19.96
C PHE A 255 20.55 -6.03 -21.06
N ILE A 256 20.21 -6.59 -22.23
CA ILE A 256 21.17 -6.71 -23.35
C ILE A 256 21.71 -5.34 -23.76
N GLN A 257 20.86 -4.30 -23.76
CA GLN A 257 21.24 -2.93 -24.12
C GLN A 257 22.25 -2.27 -23.15
N MET A 258 22.52 -2.89 -22.00
CA MET A 258 23.46 -2.41 -20.99
C MET A 258 24.83 -3.08 -21.08
N ARG A 259 24.96 -4.15 -21.88
CA ARG A 259 26.22 -4.89 -22.01
C ARG A 259 27.29 -4.06 -22.72
N GLY A 260 28.51 -4.10 -22.19
CA GLY A 260 29.66 -3.42 -22.77
C GLY A 260 29.57 -1.89 -22.71
N ILE A 261 28.71 -1.32 -21.86
CA ILE A 261 28.74 0.12 -21.58
C ILE A 261 29.95 0.40 -20.69
N ASP A 262 31.04 0.83 -21.32
CA ASP A 262 32.20 1.35 -20.61
C ASP A 262 31.74 2.40 -19.57
N SER A 263 32.32 2.35 -18.37
CA SER A 263 32.04 3.26 -17.25
C SER A 263 30.61 3.19 -16.68
N LEU A 264 29.90 2.07 -16.81
CA LEU A 264 28.57 1.90 -16.20
C LEU A 264 28.56 2.23 -14.70
N SER A 265 29.58 1.76 -13.97
CA SER A 265 29.79 2.06 -12.55
C SER A 265 29.96 3.56 -12.26
N ASP A 266 30.77 4.25 -13.06
CA ASP A 266 31.01 5.69 -12.90
C ASP A 266 29.76 6.50 -13.22
N LYS A 267 29.02 6.07 -14.25
CA LYS A 267 27.82 6.73 -14.75
C LYS A 267 26.56 6.37 -13.96
N PHE A 268 26.60 5.39 -13.08
CA PHE A 268 25.41 4.85 -12.40
C PHE A 268 24.50 5.94 -11.82
N ALA A 269 25.08 6.88 -11.08
CA ALA A 269 24.37 8.01 -10.45
C ALA A 269 24.10 9.21 -11.37
N GLN A 270 24.52 9.18 -12.64
CA GLN A 270 24.35 10.30 -13.55
C GLN A 270 22.90 10.39 -14.00
N LYS A 271 22.30 11.56 -13.74
CA LYS A 271 20.95 11.92 -14.18
C LYS A 271 20.86 11.88 -15.72
N PRO A 272 19.73 11.45 -16.28
CA PRO A 272 19.49 11.58 -17.71
C PRO A 272 19.44 13.07 -18.09
N ARG A 273 19.65 13.38 -19.37
CA ARG A 273 19.58 14.79 -19.83
C ARG A 273 18.19 15.39 -19.69
N THR A 274 17.17 14.58 -19.99
CA THR A 274 15.76 14.92 -19.92
C THR A 274 15.02 13.80 -19.22
N LEU A 275 13.95 14.15 -18.52
CA LEU A 275 13.12 13.19 -17.82
C LEU A 275 11.74 13.10 -18.50
N PRO A 276 11.32 11.93 -18.99
CA PRO A 276 9.98 11.77 -19.57
C PRO A 276 8.89 11.96 -18.51
N GLU A 277 7.72 12.45 -18.92
CA GLU A 277 6.60 12.70 -17.99
C GLU A 277 6.05 11.43 -17.33
N TYR A 278 6.13 10.29 -18.03
CA TYR A 278 5.59 9.00 -17.60
C TYR A 278 6.37 8.33 -16.47
N VAL A 279 7.55 8.84 -16.09
CA VAL A 279 8.34 8.22 -15.03
C VAL A 279 7.67 8.39 -13.66
N SER A 280 7.98 7.50 -12.73
CA SER A 280 7.49 7.57 -11.36
C SER A 280 7.86 8.88 -10.66
N GLU A 281 6.99 9.35 -9.76
CA GLU A 281 7.19 10.58 -8.98
C GLU A 281 8.49 10.56 -8.17
N ILE A 282 8.85 9.40 -7.61
CA ILE A 282 10.07 9.23 -6.85
C ILE A 282 11.33 9.54 -7.68
N ILE A 283 11.35 9.14 -8.96
CA ILE A 283 12.44 9.47 -9.88
C ILE A 283 12.48 10.98 -10.13
N LYS A 284 11.31 11.65 -10.28
CA LYS A 284 11.22 13.11 -10.46
C LYS A 284 11.80 13.85 -9.26
N ILE A 285 11.42 13.45 -8.04
CA ILE A 285 11.97 14.01 -6.80
C ILE A 285 13.50 13.90 -6.75
N HIS A 286 14.05 12.72 -7.05
CA HIS A 286 15.51 12.54 -7.09
C HIS A 286 16.18 13.33 -8.22
N PHE A 287 15.52 13.46 -9.36
CA PHE A 287 15.99 14.25 -10.49
C PHE A 287 16.10 15.75 -10.15
N GLU A 288 15.16 16.29 -9.36
CA GLU A 288 15.13 17.70 -8.99
C GLU A 288 16.05 18.06 -7.83
N ARG A 289 16.40 17.10 -6.96
CA ARG A 289 17.35 17.32 -5.85
C ARG A 289 18.67 17.88 -6.38
N LYS A 290 18.97 19.14 -6.06
CA LYS A 290 20.29 19.74 -6.29
C LYS A 290 21.32 18.96 -5.46
N LYS A 291 22.50 18.71 -6.02
CA LYS A 291 23.64 18.21 -5.23
C LYS A 291 23.87 19.23 -4.11
N LYS A 292 23.63 18.82 -2.86
CA LYS A 292 24.12 19.56 -1.69
C LYS A 292 25.63 19.47 -1.66
#